data_AF-A0A961QLP6-F1
#
_entry.id   AF-A0A961QLP6-F1
#
_cell.length_a   1.000
_cell.length_b   1.000
_cell.length_c   1.000
_cell.angle_alpha   90.00
_cell.angle_beta   90.00
_cell.angle_gamma   90.00
#
_symmetry.space_group_name_H-M   'P 1'
#
loop_
_entity.id
_entity.type
_entity.pdbx_description
1 polymer ?
#
loop_
_entity_poly.entity_id
_entity_poly.type
_entity_poly.pdbx_seq_one_letter_code
_entity_poly.pdbx_strand_id
1 'polypeptide(L)'
;MKQLTLETLIAVFEEIFGRGLFWAMVITAVVVTLAYFYVLIRDRSVSWKKFLLAQLSMPFGAVAAVAFVLAMTHSHVSDIGGPIDVIVFLGVAAMGAVGAAILVYTLESLLGSKRTTNRDLD
;
A
#
# COMPACT_ATOMS: atom_id res chain seq x y z
N MET A 1 -15.28 -10.96 -30.65
CA MET A 1 -14.30 -10.34 -29.72
C MET A 1 -14.68 -10.78 -28.31
N LYS A 2 -13.75 -11.29 -27.49
CA LYS A 2 -14.06 -11.70 -26.10
C LYS A 2 -14.52 -10.47 -25.33
N GLN A 3 -15.71 -10.53 -24.71
CA GLN A 3 -16.14 -9.49 -23.79
C GLN A 3 -15.25 -9.61 -22.54
N LEU A 4 -14.38 -8.62 -22.33
CA LEU A 4 -13.70 -8.44 -21.05
C LEU A 4 -14.77 -7.97 -20.06
N THR A 5 -15.52 -8.92 -19.50
CA THR A 5 -16.43 -8.62 -18.39
C THR A 5 -15.59 -8.42 -17.13
N LEU A 6 -16.06 -7.58 -16.21
CA LEU A 6 -15.38 -7.37 -14.93
C LEU A 6 -15.20 -8.70 -14.18
N GLU A 7 -16.15 -9.62 -14.31
CA GLU A 7 -16.04 -10.98 -13.77
C GLU A 7 -14.86 -11.74 -14.36
N THR A 8 -14.67 -11.70 -15.69
CA THR A 8 -13.50 -12.36 -16.31
C THR A 8 -12.18 -11.75 -15.85
N LEU A 9 -12.12 -10.42 -15.65
CA LEU A 9 -10.92 -9.76 -15.14
C LEU A 9 -10.61 -10.18 -13.69
N ILE A 10 -11.63 -10.22 -12.83
CA ILE A 10 -11.50 -10.68 -11.44
C ILE A 10 -11.06 -12.14 -11.39
N ALA A 11 -11.67 -13.00 -12.21
CA ALA A 11 -11.31 -14.41 -12.29
C ALA A 11 -9.83 -14.61 -12.68
N VAL A 12 -9.31 -13.82 -13.62
CA VAL A 12 -7.89 -13.86 -14.00
C VAL A 12 -6.99 -13.42 -12.85
N PHE A 13 -7.36 -12.38 -12.09
CA PHE A 13 -6.58 -11.99 -10.90
C PHE A 13 -6.60 -13.07 -9.81
N GLU A 14 -7.75 -13.69 -9.56
CA GLU A 14 -7.85 -14.80 -8.63
C GLU A 14 -7.01 -16.01 -9.06
N GLU A 15 -6.88 -16.26 -10.36
CA GLU A 15 -6.03 -17.33 -10.90
C GLU A 15 -4.54 -16.98 -10.76
N ILE A 16 -4.12 -15.76 -11.08
CA ILE A 16 -2.70 -15.34 -11.03
C ILE A 16 -2.19 -15.26 -9.58
N PHE A 17 -2.95 -14.63 -8.68
CA PHE A 17 -2.53 -14.43 -7.29
C PHE A 17 -2.95 -15.58 -6.37
N GLY A 18 -3.88 -16.42 -6.80
CA GLY A 18 -4.62 -17.33 -5.93
C GLY A 18 -5.75 -16.61 -5.20
N ARG A 19 -6.92 -17.26 -5.12
CA ARG A 19 -8.13 -16.69 -4.50
C ARG A 19 -7.90 -16.15 -3.09
N GLY A 20 -7.11 -16.86 -2.28
CA GLY A 20 -6.83 -16.46 -0.89
C GLY A 20 -6.03 -15.15 -0.79
N LEU A 21 -4.90 -15.06 -1.51
CA LEU A 21 -4.03 -13.90 -1.47
C LEU A 21 -4.70 -12.67 -2.12
N PHE A 22 -5.38 -12.86 -3.25
CA PHE A 22 -6.10 -11.78 -3.93
C PHE A 22 -7.10 -11.09 -2.99
N TRP A 23 -8.00 -11.84 -2.38
CA TRP A 23 -9.00 -11.28 -1.46
C TRP A 23 -8.37 -10.73 -0.18
N ALA A 24 -7.28 -11.34 0.33
CA ALA A 24 -6.55 -10.79 1.47
C ALA A 24 -5.97 -9.40 1.16
N MET A 25 -5.38 -9.20 -0.02
CA MET A 25 -4.90 -7.89 -0.45
C MET A 25 -6.04 -6.88 -0.61
N VAL A 26 -7.16 -7.28 -1.20
CA VAL A 26 -8.34 -6.40 -1.37
C VAL A 26 -8.88 -5.96 -0.01
N ILE A 27 -9.09 -6.90 0.92
CA ILE A 27 -9.54 -6.60 2.28
C ILE A 27 -8.55 -5.68 2.98
N THR A 28 -7.24 -5.98 2.87
CA THR A 28 -6.19 -5.16 3.49
C THR A 28 -6.22 -3.73 2.95
N ALA A 29 -6.33 -3.55 1.63
CA ALA A 29 -6.43 -2.23 1.01
C ALA A 29 -7.65 -1.46 1.53
N VAL A 30 -8.83 -2.09 1.55
CA VAL A 30 -10.07 -1.47 2.07
C VAL A 30 -9.91 -1.08 3.54
N VAL A 31 -9.39 -1.98 4.39
CA VAL A 31 -9.19 -1.72 5.82
C VAL A 31 -8.23 -0.56 6.04
N VAL A 32 -7.08 -0.54 5.35
CA VAL A 32 -6.08 0.54 5.47
C VAL A 32 -6.66 1.87 5.02
N THR A 33 -7.39 1.90 3.90
CA THR A 33 -8.03 3.12 3.40
C THR A 33 -9.08 3.66 4.37
N LEU A 34 -9.95 2.80 4.91
CA LEU A 34 -10.95 3.20 5.90
C LEU A 34 -10.29 3.69 7.20
N ALA A 35 -9.25 3.01 7.67
CA ALA A 35 -8.49 3.42 8.85
C ALA A 35 -7.81 4.78 8.64
N TYR A 36 -7.26 5.03 7.44
CA TYR A 36 -6.67 6.31 7.09
C TYR A 36 -7.71 7.43 7.11
N PHE A 37 -8.89 7.22 6.50
CA PHE A 37 -9.98 8.21 6.55
C PHE A 37 -10.48 8.46 7.98
N TYR A 38 -10.64 7.41 8.78
CA TYR A 38 -11.02 7.52 10.19
C TYR A 38 -10.01 8.39 10.96
N VAL A 39 -8.71 8.13 10.80
CA VAL A 39 -7.64 8.92 11.42
C VAL A 39 -7.70 10.38 10.98
N LEU A 40 -7.88 10.63 9.68
CA LEU A 40 -7.89 11.99 9.14
C LEU A 40 -9.05 12.82 9.72
N ILE A 41 -10.23 12.20 9.85
CA ILE A 41 -11.42 12.85 10.44
C ILE A 41 -11.24 13.04 11.95
N ARG A 42 -10.65 12.05 12.64
CA ARG A 42 -10.47 12.05 14.09
C ARG A 42 -9.46 13.10 14.56
N ASP A 43 -8.27 13.09 13.98
CA ASP A 43 -7.15 13.87 14.54
C ASP A 43 -7.20 15.35 14.11
N ARG A 44 -7.93 15.68 13.03
CA ARG A 44 -8.10 17.01 12.40
C ARG A 44 -6.83 17.88 12.29
N SER A 45 -5.65 17.29 12.48
CA SER A 45 -4.36 17.96 12.57
C SER A 45 -3.27 17.00 12.12
N VAL A 46 -2.49 17.43 11.14
CA VAL A 46 -1.38 16.63 10.61
C VAL A 46 -0.15 16.92 11.46
N SER A 47 0.29 15.94 12.25
CA SER A 47 1.54 16.05 13.02
C SER A 47 2.75 15.87 12.10
N TRP A 48 3.65 16.85 12.11
CA TRP A 48 4.91 16.83 11.35
C TRP A 48 5.82 15.63 11.69
N LYS A 49 5.82 15.17 12.95
CA LYS A 49 6.63 14.00 13.36
C LYS A 49 6.15 12.70 12.71
N LYS A 50 4.82 12.49 12.68
CA LYS A 50 4.19 11.34 12.02
C LYS A 50 4.47 11.35 10.52
N PHE A 51 4.45 12.53 9.91
CA PHE A 51 4.70 12.71 8.49
C PHE A 51 6.16 12.39 8.11
N LEU A 52 7.15 12.79 8.93
CA LEU A 52 8.55 12.44 8.69
C LEU A 52 8.82 10.93 8.77
N LEU A 53 8.20 10.23 9.74
CA LEU A 53 8.30 8.77 9.82
C LEU A 53 7.65 8.09 8.61
N ALA A 54 6.50 8.61 8.15
CA ALA A 54 5.86 8.13 6.94
C ALA A 54 6.77 8.30 5.70
N GLN A 55 7.45 9.44 5.56
CA GLN A 55 8.41 9.64 4.47
C GLN A 55 9.62 8.71 4.57
N LEU A 56 10.17 8.52 5.77
CA LEU A 56 11.28 7.60 5.98
C LEU A 56 10.91 6.14 5.63
N SER A 57 9.62 5.79 5.74
CA SER A 57 9.12 4.47 5.39
C SER A 57 8.91 4.25 3.88
N MET A 58 8.86 5.33 3.08
CA MET A 58 8.58 5.25 1.63
C MET A 58 9.53 4.33 0.85
N PRO A 59 10.86 4.36 1.05
CA PRO A 59 11.77 3.48 0.32
C PRO A 59 11.50 2.00 0.60
N PHE A 60 11.14 1.65 1.83
CA PHE A 60 10.80 0.28 2.19
C PHE A 60 9.52 -0.18 1.48
N GLY A 61 8.52 0.70 1.38
CA GLY A 61 7.31 0.44 0.61
C GLY A 61 7.57 0.21 -0.87
N ALA A 62 8.42 1.04 -1.48
CA ALA A 62 8.82 0.89 -2.87
C ALA A 62 9.49 -0.46 -3.15
N VAL A 63 10.49 -0.81 -2.34
CA VAL A 63 11.23 -2.07 -2.48
C VAL A 63 10.31 -3.27 -2.25
N ALA A 64 9.46 -3.22 -1.22
CA ALA A 64 8.52 -4.31 -0.93
C ALA A 64 7.50 -4.51 -2.06
N ALA A 65 6.96 -3.43 -2.64
CA ALA A 65 6.01 -3.51 -3.74
C ALA A 65 6.66 -4.10 -5.01
N VAL A 66 7.87 -3.65 -5.34
CA VAL A 66 8.63 -4.19 -6.47
C VAL A 66 8.95 -5.67 -6.24
N ALA A 67 9.49 -6.03 -5.07
CA ALA A 67 9.83 -7.41 -4.74
C ALA A 67 8.60 -8.32 -4.79
N PHE A 68 7.45 -7.83 -4.30
CA PHE A 68 6.19 -8.55 -4.35
C PHE A 68 5.74 -8.80 -5.80
N VAL A 69 5.75 -7.78 -6.66
CA VAL A 69 5.36 -7.94 -8.07
C VAL A 69 6.28 -8.93 -8.77
N LEU A 70 7.61 -8.79 -8.63
CA LEU A 70 8.58 -9.70 -9.24
C LEU A 70 8.38 -11.16 -8.76
N ALA A 71 8.08 -11.34 -7.47
CA ALA A 71 7.81 -12.66 -6.91
C ALA A 71 6.54 -13.29 -7.49
N MET A 72 5.46 -12.53 -7.65
CA MET A 72 4.21 -13.07 -8.20
C MET A 72 4.33 -13.33 -9.71
N THR A 73 5.02 -12.48 -10.46
CA THR A 73 5.18 -12.64 -11.92
C THR A 73 6.31 -13.60 -12.30
N HIS A 74 7.10 -14.11 -11.34
CA HIS A 74 8.29 -14.92 -11.58
C HIS A 74 9.27 -14.24 -12.56
N SER A 75 9.43 -12.92 -12.44
CA SER A 75 10.25 -12.11 -13.34
C SER A 75 11.55 -11.68 -12.65
N HIS A 76 12.64 -11.56 -13.42
CA HIS A 76 13.90 -11.02 -12.91
C HIS A 76 14.06 -9.56 -13.33
N VAL A 77 14.76 -8.77 -12.51
CA VAL A 77 15.13 -7.38 -12.86
C VAL A 77 15.94 -7.31 -14.16
N SER A 78 16.60 -8.41 -14.53
CA SER A 78 17.35 -8.58 -15.78
C SER A 78 16.47 -8.67 -17.03
N ASP A 79 15.17 -8.95 -16.88
CA ASP A 79 14.22 -9.05 -17.99
C ASP A 79 13.64 -7.68 -18.38
N ILE A 80 14.02 -6.61 -17.67
CA ILE A 80 13.63 -5.22 -17.97
C ILE A 80 14.34 -4.75 -19.24
N GLY A 81 13.74 -5.10 -20.39
CA GLY A 81 14.29 -4.80 -21.71
C GLY A 81 13.61 -3.64 -22.44
N GLY A 82 12.42 -3.21 -22.00
CA GLY A 82 11.58 -2.25 -22.73
C GLY A 82 11.24 -0.97 -21.94
N PRO A 83 11.01 0.18 -22.62
CA PRO A 83 10.60 1.43 -21.96
C PRO A 83 9.32 1.32 -21.13
N ILE A 84 8.36 0.50 -21.58
CA ILE A 84 7.10 0.27 -20.86
C ILE A 84 7.36 -0.43 -19.52
N ASP A 85 8.29 -1.38 -19.50
CA ASP A 85 8.60 -2.14 -18.29
C ASP A 85 9.23 -1.24 -17.22
N VAL A 86 10.13 -0.33 -17.63
CA VAL A 86 10.68 0.69 -16.73
C VAL A 86 9.59 1.59 -16.16
N ILE A 87 8.63 2.03 -16.98
CA ILE A 87 7.51 2.87 -16.52
C ILE A 87 6.64 2.12 -15.52
N VAL A 88 6.31 0.86 -15.80
CA VAL A 88 5.51 0.02 -14.90
C VAL A 88 6.26 -0.24 -13.60
N PHE A 89 7.55 -0.58 -13.67
CA PHE A 89 8.41 -0.81 -12.51
C PHE A 89 8.49 0.43 -11.60
N LEU A 90 8.73 1.61 -12.18
CA LEU A 90 8.74 2.87 -11.44
C LEU A 90 7.35 3.21 -10.88
N GLY A 91 6.29 2.92 -11.63
CA GLY A 91 4.90 3.08 -11.18
C GLY A 91 4.60 2.23 -9.95
N VAL A 92 4.98 0.95 -9.96
CA VAL A 92 4.85 0.03 -8.81
C VAL A 92 5.65 0.54 -7.62
N ALA A 93 6.91 0.95 -7.84
CA ALA A 93 7.74 1.50 -6.76
C ALA A 93 7.12 2.76 -6.14
N ALA A 94 6.63 3.69 -6.96
CA ALA A 94 5.97 4.91 -6.49
C ALA A 94 4.68 4.60 -5.72
N MET A 95 3.83 3.72 -6.24
CA MET A 95 2.60 3.29 -5.56
C MET A 95 2.89 2.57 -4.24
N GLY A 96 3.94 1.74 -4.19
CA GLY A 96 4.42 1.08 -2.99
C GLY A 96 4.91 2.07 -1.92
N ALA A 97 5.68 3.08 -2.33
CA ALA A 97 6.13 4.15 -1.44
C ALA A 97 4.97 4.93 -0.83
N VAL A 98 4.02 5.35 -1.67
CA VAL A 98 2.82 6.06 -1.21
C VAL A 98 1.98 5.19 -0.27
N GLY A 99 1.79 3.91 -0.61
CA GLY A 99 1.07 2.96 0.23
C GLY A 99 1.70 2.78 1.61
N ALA A 100 3.02 2.64 1.68
CA ALA A 100 3.74 2.55 2.96
C ALA A 100 3.61 3.83 3.79
N ALA A 101 3.72 5.00 3.16
CA ALA A 101 3.53 6.27 3.87
C ALA A 101 2.12 6.37 4.48
N ILE A 102 1.08 5.99 3.73
CA ILE A 102 -0.30 5.97 4.23
C ILE A 102 -0.44 4.97 5.39
N LEU A 103 0.10 3.76 5.24
CA LEU A 103 0.03 2.72 6.28
C LEU A 103 0.72 3.15 7.56
N VAL A 104 1.99 3.60 7.48
CA VAL A 104 2.77 4.03 8.64
C VAL A 104 2.14 5.23 9.31
N TYR A 105 1.69 6.23 8.54
CA TYR A 105 0.97 7.36 9.10
C TYR A 105 -0.29 6.93 9.86
N THR A 106 -1.08 6.03 9.27
CA THR A 106 -2.32 5.52 9.88
C THR A 106 -2.03 4.77 11.18
N LEU A 107 -1.03 3.89 11.19
CA LEU A 107 -0.61 3.13 12.37
C LEU A 107 -0.10 4.05 13.48
N GLU A 108 0.80 4.98 13.16
CA GLU A 108 1.32 5.97 14.11
C GLU A 108 0.21 6.85 14.68
N SER A 109 -0.79 7.24 13.88
CA SER A 109 -1.91 8.02 14.39
C SER A 109 -2.84 7.22 15.29
N LEU A 110 -3.13 5.97 14.93
CA LEU A 110 -4.01 5.11 15.71
C LEU A 110 -3.38 4.74 17.06
N LEU A 111 -2.09 4.40 17.06
CA LEU A 111 -1.32 4.02 18.26
C LEU A 111 -0.91 5.24 19.10
N GLY A 112 -0.41 6.30 18.45
CA GLY A 112 0.08 7.51 19.12
C GLY A 112 -1.02 8.35 19.76
N SER A 113 -2.25 8.30 19.24
CA SER A 113 -3.39 9.01 19.84
C SER A 113 -3.75 8.48 21.25
N LYS A 114 -3.43 7.23 21.59
CA LYS A 114 -3.58 6.74 22.98
C LYS A 114 -2.55 7.36 23.95
N ARG A 115 -1.41 7.83 23.44
CA ARG A 115 -0.31 8.34 24.27
C ARG A 115 -0.50 9.79 24.72
N THR A 116 -1.34 10.56 24.03
CA THR A 116 -1.62 11.97 24.37
C THR A 116 -2.75 12.13 25.38
N THR A 117 -3.63 11.15 25.55
CA THR A 117 -4.69 11.22 26.58
C THR A 117 -4.13 11.13 28.01
N ASN A 118 -2.94 10.57 28.20
CA ASN A 118 -2.40 10.30 29.54
C ASN A 118 -1.41 11.36 30.04
N ARG A 119 -1.31 12.52 29.37
CA ARG A 119 -0.41 13.61 29.78
C ARG A 119 -1.14 14.88 30.24
N ASP A 120 -2.48 14.87 30.17
CA ASP A 120 -3.34 15.98 30.61
C ASP A 120 -3.94 15.72 32.01
N LEU A 121 -3.42 14.72 32.75
CA LEU A 121 -3.89 14.34 34.09
C LEU A 121 -2.81 14.40 35.19
N ASP A 122 -1.61 14.90 34.87
CA ASP A 122 -0.51 15.12 35.84
C ASP A 122 -0.10 16.59 35.92
#